data_AF-A0A7J2KE08-F1
#
_entry.id   AF-A0A7J2KE08-F1
#
_cell.length_a   1.000
_cell.length_b   1.000
_cell.length_c   1.000
_cell.angle_alpha   90.00
_cell.angle_beta   90.00
_cell.angle_gamma   90.00
#
_symmetry.space_group_name_H-M   'P 1'
#
loop_
_entity.id
_entity.type
_entity.pdbx_description
1 polymer ?
#
loop_
_entity_poly.entity_id
_entity_poly.type
_entity_poly.pdbx_seq_one_letter_code
_entity_poly.pdbx_strand_id
1 'polypeptide(L)' 'MESPIEVLDALILKRLRELKILELGVVTSVFPHSDSNDKDNYECNLMLLGEGEGVELRRVPIATQHIGLT' A
#
# COMPACT_ATOMS: atom_id res chain seq x y z
N MET A 1 7.38 25.49 -30.89
CA MET A 1 8.20 24.32 -30.56
C MET A 1 8.22 24.23 -29.06
N GLU A 2 7.79 23.11 -28.49
CA GLU A 2 7.91 22.88 -27.05
C GLU A 2 9.40 22.79 -26.69
N SER A 3 9.75 23.39 -25.56
CA SER A 3 11.10 23.33 -25.00
C SER A 3 11.44 21.89 -24.60
N PRO A 4 12.70 21.43 -24.74
CA PRO A 4 13.13 20.14 -24.20
C PRO A 4 12.80 19.95 -22.70
N ILE A 5 12.73 21.05 -21.94
CA ILE A 5 12.33 21.04 -20.52
C ILE A 5 10.85 20.71 -20.38
N GLU A 6 9.98 21.31 -21.22
CA GLU A 6 8.53 21.05 -21.19
C GLU A 6 8.21 19.58 -21.48
N VAL A 7 8.95 18.98 -22.43
CA VAL A 7 8.84 17.55 -22.75
C VAL A 7 9.28 16.69 -21.57
N LEU A 8 10.37 17.07 -20.88
CA LEU A 8 10.87 16.35 -19.71
C LEU A 8 9.88 16.41 -18.54
N ASP A 9 9.31 17.59 -18.26
CA ASP A 9 8.32 17.77 -17.20
C ASP A 9 7.05 16.95 -17.48
N ALA A 10 6.58 16.95 -18.73
CA ALA A 10 5.44 16.12 -19.13
C ALA A 10 5.69 14.62 -18.93
N LEU A 11 6.92 14.16 -19.23
CA LEU A 11 7.32 12.77 -19.02
C LEU A 11 7.36 12.42 -17.53
N ILE A 12 7.96 13.28 -16.70
CA ILE A 12 8.02 13.07 -15.25
C ILE A 12 6.62 13.00 -14.66
N LEU A 13 5.73 13.95 -15.00
CA LEU A 13 4.34 13.94 -14.54
C LEU A 13 3.56 12.72 -15.01
N LYS A 14 3.85 12.21 -16.21
CA LYS A 14 3.28 10.95 -16.69
C LYS A 14 3.74 9.78 -15.81
N ARG A 15 5.05 9.67 -15.52
CA ARG A 15 5.60 8.61 -14.67
C ARG A 15 5.13 8.68 -13.22
N LEU A 16 5.01 9.88 -12.66
CA LEU A 16 4.51 10.05 -11.30
C LEU A 16 3.06 9.58 -11.15
N ARG A 17 2.23 9.73 -12.19
CA ARG A 17 0.85 9.23 -12.19
C ARG A 17 0.75 7.70 -12.29
N GLU A 18 1.77 7.04 -12.83
CA GLU A 18 1.82 5.58 -12.90
C GLU A 18 2.24 4.95 -11.55
N LEU A 19 2.74 5.74 -10.60
CA LEU A 19 3.13 5.24 -9.28
C LEU A 19 1.89 5.05 -8.39
N LYS A 20 1.58 3.79 -8.11
CA LYS A 20 0.60 3.41 -7.08
C LYS A 20 1.23 3.49 -5.69
N ILE A 21 1.31 4.70 -5.14
CA ILE A 21 1.94 4.96 -3.84
C ILE A 21 0.98 4.65 -2.68
N LEU A 22 -0.31 4.93 -2.87
CA LEU A 22 -1.34 4.73 -1.87
C LEU A 22 -2.63 4.29 -2.57
N GLU A 23 -3.20 3.19 -2.11
CA GLU A 23 -4.46 2.67 -2.62
C GLU A 23 -5.36 2.30 -1.42
N LEU A 24 -6.66 2.51 -1.58
CA LEU A 24 -7.64 2.14 -0.57
C LEU A 24 -8.03 0.68 -0.75
N GLY A 25 -8.35 0.02 0.35
CA GLY A 25 -8.83 -1.36 0.32
C GLY A 25 -9.75 -1.68 1.49
N VAL A 26 -10.56 -2.71 1.31
CA VAL A 26 -11.43 -3.27 2.36
C VAL A 26 -10.76 -4.50 2.92
N VAL A 27 -10.52 -4.50 4.24
CA VAL A 27 -9.97 -5.65 4.94
C VAL A 27 -10.96 -6.81 4.88
N THR A 28 -10.51 -7.96 4.37
CA THR A 28 -11.32 -9.18 4.24
C THR A 28 -11.07 -10.15 5.38
N SER A 29 -9.83 -10.23 5.88
CA SER A 29 -9.46 -11.05 7.02
C SER A 29 -8.28 -10.47 7.79
N VAL A 30 -8.24 -10.68 9.10
CA VAL A 30 -7.15 -10.25 9.98
C VAL A 30 -6.51 -11.47 10.64
N PHE A 31 -5.19 -11.50 10.64
CA PHE A 31 -4.38 -12.55 11.24
C PHE A 31 -3.55 -11.93 12.36
N PRO A 32 -3.90 -12.17 13.64
CA PRO A 32 -3.05 -11.78 14.76
C PRO A 32 -1.78 -12.66 14.78
N HIS A 33 -0.84 -12.30 15.65
CA HIS A 33 0.29 -13.16 15.97
C HIS A 33 -0.18 -14.58 16.30
N SER A 34 0.54 -15.54 15.75
CA SER A 34 0.30 -16.96 15.99
C SER A 34 0.76 -17.39 17.39
N ASP A 35 1.77 -16.72 17.95
CA ASP A 35 2.28 -16.95 19.30
C ASP A 35 2.84 -15.65 19.93
N SER A 36 2.75 -15.56 21.25
CA SER A 36 3.35 -14.52 22.10
C SER A 36 4.85 -14.30 21.91
N ASN A 37 5.57 -15.28 21.37
CA ASN A 37 7.02 -15.22 21.11
C ASN A 37 7.36 -15.32 19.61
N ASP A 38 6.37 -15.19 18.72
CA ASP A 38 6.66 -15.07 17.30
C ASP A 38 7.16 -13.66 16.95
N LYS A 39 7.90 -13.58 15.84
CA LYS A 39 8.42 -12.31 15.30
C LYS A 39 7.59 -11.80 14.12
N ASP A 40 6.45 -12.43 13.88
CA ASP A 40 5.59 -12.02 12.79
C ASP A 40 4.93 -10.69 13.19
N ASN A 41 4.43 -9.91 12.24
CA ASN A 41 3.62 -8.73 12.57
C ASN A 41 2.14 -9.08 12.40
N TYR A 42 1.23 -8.25 12.92
CA TYR A 42 -0.18 -8.33 12.52
C TYR A 42 -0.28 -8.24 10.99
N GLU A 43 -1.02 -9.16 10.38
CA GLU A 43 -1.21 -9.23 8.94
C GLU A 43 -2.71 -9.18 8.59
N CYS A 44 -3.05 -8.68 7.41
CA CYS A 44 -4.40 -8.79 6.86
C CYS A 44 -4.42 -9.17 5.40
N ASN A 45 -5.55 -9.72 4.96
CA ASN A 45 -5.91 -9.69 3.55
C ASN A 45 -6.84 -8.51 3.31
N LEU A 46 -6.73 -7.90 2.14
CA LEU A 46 -7.59 -6.81 1.75
C LEU A 46 -7.89 -6.87 0.26
N MET A 47 -9.11 -6.50 -0.10
CA MET A 47 -9.52 -6.29 -1.48
C MET A 47 -9.27 -4.83 -1.83
N LEU A 48 -8.52 -4.57 -2.90
CA LEU A 48 -8.28 -3.20 -3.36
C LEU A 48 -9.57 -2.57 -3.89
N LEU A 49 -9.65 -1.25 -3.75
CA LEU A 49 -10.71 -0.40 -4.30
C LEU A 49 -10.16 0.46 -5.43
N GLY A 50 -11.04 0.93 -6.31
CA GLY A 50 -10.67 1.82 -7.41
C GLY A 50 -10.01 1.04 -8.56
N GLU A 51 -8.83 1.48 -9.00
CA GLU A 51 -8.16 0.86 -10.14
C GLU A 51 -7.69 -0.59 -9.88
N GLY A 52 -7.46 -0.95 -8.62
CA GLY A 52 -7.11 -2.30 -8.20
C GLY A 52 -8.30 -3.22 -7.92
N GLU A 53 -9.54 -2.80 -8.17
CA GLU A 53 -10.73 -3.58 -7.82
C GLU A 53 -10.70 -5.01 -8.40
N GLY A 54 -11.02 -5.99 -7.54
CA GLY A 54 -10.93 -7.42 -7.87
C GLY A 54 -9.58 -8.07 -7.56
N VAL A 55 -8.58 -7.30 -7.13
CA VAL A 55 -7.30 -7.82 -6.64
C VAL A 55 -7.32 -7.94 -5.12
N GLU A 56 -7.13 -9.17 -4.63
CA GLU A 56 -6.91 -9.43 -3.21
C GLU A 56 -5.40 -9.42 -2.91
N LEU A 57 -4.98 -8.52 -2.04
CA LEU A 57 -3.65 -8.59 -1.43
C LEU A 57 -3.72 -9.45 -0.18
N ARG A 58 -2.76 -10.37 -0.04
CA ARG A 58 -2.72 -11.32 1.07
C ARG A 58 -1.53 -11.06 1.97
N ARG A 59 -1.70 -11.32 3.27
CA ARG A 59 -0.64 -11.21 4.28
C ARG A 59 0.03 -9.84 4.29
N VAL A 60 -0.76 -8.79 4.10
CA VAL A 60 -0.30 -7.39 4.12
C VAL A 60 0.04 -7.02 5.57
N PRO A 61 1.27 -6.58 5.86
CA PRO A 61 1.64 -6.15 7.21
C PRO A 61 0.83 -4.93 7.64
N ILE A 62 0.30 -4.98 8.86
CA ILE A 62 -0.42 -3.86 9.47
C ILE A 62 0.58 -3.00 10.24
N ALA A 63 0.63 -1.71 9.93
CA ALA A 63 1.34 -0.74 10.74
C ALA A 63 0.60 -0.56 12.08
N THR A 64 1.09 -1.19 13.14
CA THR A 64 0.59 -0.98 14.50
C THR A 64 1.23 0.28 15.09
N GLN A 65 0.43 1.16 15.67
CA GLN A 65 1.01 2.22 16.51
C GLN A 65 1.64 1.54 17.75
N HIS A 66 2.96 1.59 17.89
CA HIS A 66 3.58 1.43 19.21
C HIS A 66 3.29 2.71 20.00
N ILE A 67 2.07 2.86 20.53
CA ILE A 67 1.82 3.85 21.57
C ILE A 67 2.40 3.28 22.85
N GLY A 68 3.59 3.75 23.24
CA GLY A 68 4.12 3.73 24.60
C GLY A 68 4.10 2.40 25.36
N LEU A 69 5.28 1.90 25.69
CA LEU A 69 5.51 1.06 26.87
C LEU A 69 4.59 1.49 28.03
N THR A 70 3.76 0.57 28.54
CA THR A 70 3.16 0.70 29.88
C THR A 70 4.23 0.65 30.94
#